data_AF-Q5WYD4-F1
#
_entry.id   AF-Q5WYD4-F1
#
_cell.length_a   1.000
_cell.length_b   1.000
_cell.length_c   1.000
_cell.angle_alpha   90.00
_cell.angle_beta   90.00
_cell.angle_gamma   90.00
#
_symmetry.space_group_name_H-M   'P 1'
#
loop_
_entity.id
_entity.type
_entity.pdbx_description
1 polymer ?
#
loop_
_entity_poly.entity_id
_entity_poly.type
_entity_poly.pdbx_seq_one_letter_code
_entity_poly.pdbx_strand_id
1 'polypeptide(L)'
;MKSKHIIISCAVLIGSLFSYKIYGGKCDYIISSIPYVIKHSGKWCLNQNMYTPISDYDAIIIQANNVILDGSGYLLKGPGTSTTLSRGIVAYNRQNIIVKNIIIDGFYIGILFADNSLPSDTLIPNNYFISNSIYNFSQSKSKNIIIQNVAIESSTMQGIYIKAYNFIIKNSRIIGVGPNSNSPHSFATGIYSEGNLCSIESNTISLGHATGNGENVGIALYGGIDCRIKNNHIIFARWPMWGRNFGIWSKSSRSGHPVIENNFIKGAHYALGPFGLFSGNIAVNLSCAFFVQRKNKANQFFDLGKNVAVMQSSVNEGREGNSICPDNRVYAVYRFIVNPGAFSAYSAAMAWGEGGEETLIETYAWFLVASYYKHELALNIVNNPFANGYSENVVSKAKIIADKIFISGILINIFMRLIMLDILRLH
;
A
#
# COMPACT_ATOMS: atom_id res chain seq x y z
N MET A 1 -61.53 -41.83 17.36
CA MET A 1 -61.13 -40.63 16.60
C MET A 1 -59.61 -40.53 16.56
N LYS A 2 -59.10 -40.04 15.43
CA LYS A 2 -57.71 -40.08 14.94
C LYS A 2 -56.64 -39.59 15.94
N SER A 3 -55.52 -40.31 16.05
CA SER A 3 -54.19 -39.70 16.10
C SER A 3 -53.13 -40.74 15.69
N LYS A 4 -52.63 -40.61 14.45
CA LYS A 4 -51.44 -41.31 13.98
C LYS A 4 -50.24 -40.45 14.36
N HIS A 5 -49.42 -40.88 15.31
CA HIS A 5 -48.14 -40.25 15.56
C HIS A 5 -47.12 -40.76 14.54
N ILE A 6 -46.73 -39.84 13.67
CA ILE A 6 -45.68 -39.97 12.67
C ILE A 6 -44.33 -39.89 13.41
N ILE A 7 -43.56 -40.97 13.39
CA ILE A 7 -42.15 -40.98 13.79
C ILE A 7 -41.35 -40.52 12.56
N ILE A 8 -41.01 -39.23 12.49
CA ILE A 8 -40.05 -38.71 11.52
C ILE A 8 -38.66 -38.69 12.17
N SER A 9 -37.83 -39.61 11.69
CA SER A 9 -36.39 -39.50 11.42
C SER A 9 -35.60 -38.44 12.20
N CYS A 10 -34.79 -38.90 13.15
CA CYS A 10 -33.77 -38.10 13.83
C CYS A 10 -32.36 -38.69 13.61
N ALA A 11 -32.06 -39.16 12.39
CA ALA A 11 -30.75 -39.70 12.03
C ALA A 11 -30.09 -38.84 10.95
N VAL A 12 -28.78 -38.65 11.11
CA VAL A 12 -27.80 -37.98 10.24
C VAL A 12 -27.51 -36.51 10.58
N LEU A 13 -26.85 -36.33 11.73
CA LEU A 13 -26.00 -35.18 12.01
C LEU A 13 -24.65 -35.72 12.51
N ILE A 14 -23.87 -36.33 11.60
CA ILE A 14 -22.48 -36.72 11.86
C ILE A 14 -21.62 -36.24 10.69
N GLY A 15 -20.86 -35.19 10.97
CA GLY A 15 -19.52 -34.98 10.43
C GLY A 15 -19.38 -34.83 8.91
N SER A 16 -19.68 -33.65 8.39
CA SER A 16 -18.93 -33.14 7.25
C SER A 16 -17.52 -32.76 7.72
N LEU A 17 -16.71 -33.76 8.09
CA LEU A 17 -15.26 -33.62 8.02
C LEU A 17 -14.95 -33.42 6.55
N PHE A 18 -14.66 -32.18 6.19
CA PHE A 18 -14.01 -31.85 4.93
C PHE A 18 -12.68 -32.60 4.88
N SER A 19 -12.69 -33.86 4.45
CA SER A 19 -11.52 -34.47 3.83
C SER A 19 -11.31 -33.73 2.52
N TYR A 20 -10.60 -32.61 2.62
CA TYR A 20 -9.97 -31.97 1.48
C TYR A 20 -8.98 -33.01 0.93
N LYS A 21 -9.42 -33.80 -0.05
CA LYS A 21 -8.55 -34.72 -0.76
C LYS A 21 -7.52 -33.84 -1.45
N ILE A 22 -6.32 -33.75 -0.86
CA ILE A 22 -5.21 -32.97 -1.40
C ILE A 22 -4.82 -33.64 -2.73
N TYR A 23 -5.41 -33.17 -3.83
CA TYR A 23 -5.02 -33.51 -5.20
C TYR A 23 -3.71 -32.80 -5.55
N GLY A 24 -2.67 -33.05 -4.75
CA GLY A 24 -1.32 -32.61 -4.98
C GLY A 24 -0.49 -33.79 -5.45
N GLY A 25 0.03 -33.73 -6.68
CA GLY A 25 1.01 -34.71 -7.16
C GLY A 25 2.19 -34.88 -6.19
N LYS A 26 2.88 -36.02 -6.25
CA LYS A 26 4.04 -36.34 -5.39
C LYS A 26 5.04 -35.18 -5.37
N CYS A 27 5.53 -34.85 -4.18
CA CYS A 27 6.59 -33.85 -4.00
C CYS A 27 7.94 -34.48 -4.38
N ASP A 28 8.79 -33.71 -5.08
CA ASP A 28 10.15 -34.15 -5.39
C ASP A 28 11.05 -33.99 -4.16
N TYR A 29 10.80 -32.93 -3.38
CA TYR A 29 11.58 -32.57 -2.21
C TYR A 29 10.69 -32.08 -1.06
N ILE A 30 11.16 -32.29 0.17
CA ILE A 30 10.48 -31.87 1.41
C ILE A 30 11.35 -30.85 2.13
N ILE A 31 10.73 -29.76 2.57
CA ILE A 31 11.34 -28.77 3.48
C ILE A 31 10.84 -29.06 4.89
N SER A 32 11.76 -29.47 5.77
CA SER A 32 11.46 -29.86 7.16
C SER A 32 12.06 -28.92 8.21
N SER A 33 12.91 -27.97 7.83
CA SER A 33 13.47 -26.93 8.69
C SER A 33 13.51 -25.58 7.97
N ILE A 34 13.45 -24.48 8.71
CA ILE A 34 13.74 -23.13 8.23
C ILE A 34 14.87 -22.52 9.09
N PRO A 35 15.75 -21.67 8.53
CA PRO A 35 15.77 -21.21 7.13
C PRO A 35 16.09 -22.33 6.12
N TYR A 36 15.59 -22.20 4.89
CA TYR A 36 15.84 -23.16 3.82
C TYR A 36 16.18 -22.49 2.50
N VAL A 37 17.09 -23.09 1.72
CA VAL A 37 17.49 -22.60 0.38
C VAL A 37 17.18 -23.65 -0.68
N ILE A 38 16.26 -23.34 -1.58
CA ILE A 38 15.92 -24.18 -2.74
C ILE A 38 16.94 -23.92 -3.85
N LYS A 39 17.89 -24.84 -4.01
CA LYS A 39 18.99 -24.72 -4.99
C LYS A 39 18.73 -25.40 -6.34
N HIS A 40 17.69 -26.22 -6.44
CA HIS A 40 17.38 -26.97 -7.66
C HIS A 40 15.90 -26.86 -8.03
N SER A 41 15.62 -26.98 -9.33
CA SER A 41 14.28 -27.04 -9.90
C SER A 41 13.47 -28.21 -9.32
N GLY A 42 12.15 -28.12 -9.39
CA GLY A 42 11.25 -29.20 -8.98
C GLY A 42 10.11 -28.75 -8.08
N LYS A 43 9.31 -29.73 -7.62
CA LYS A 43 8.23 -29.53 -6.67
C LYS A 43 8.70 -29.73 -5.23
N TRP A 44 8.66 -28.64 -4.48
CA TRP A 44 9.02 -28.57 -3.06
C TRP A 44 7.75 -28.45 -2.23
N CYS A 45 7.68 -29.23 -1.14
CA CYS A 45 6.54 -29.20 -0.24
C CYS A 45 6.96 -28.97 1.20
N LEU A 46 6.13 -28.23 1.93
CA LEU A 46 6.15 -28.29 3.40
C LEU A 46 5.45 -29.58 3.84
N ASN A 47 5.97 -30.21 4.90
CA ASN A 47 5.34 -31.37 5.54
C ASN A 47 4.89 -31.12 6.99
N GLN A 48 5.13 -29.92 7.50
CA GLN A 48 4.76 -29.50 8.84
C GLN A 48 4.70 -27.98 8.92
N ASN A 49 4.11 -27.46 9.99
CA ASN A 49 4.19 -26.04 10.31
C ASN A 49 5.62 -25.67 10.71
N MET A 50 6.07 -24.50 10.27
CA MET A 50 7.43 -23.99 10.43
C MET A 50 7.40 -22.67 11.20
N TYR A 51 8.30 -22.52 12.16
CA TYR A 51 8.31 -21.38 13.09
C TYR A 51 9.72 -20.84 13.27
N THR A 52 9.83 -19.55 13.49
CA THR A 52 11.10 -18.87 13.71
C THR A 52 10.94 -17.66 14.64
N PRO A 53 11.82 -17.49 15.64
CA PRO A 53 11.86 -16.27 16.44
C PRO A 53 12.78 -15.20 15.85
N ILE A 54 13.52 -15.49 14.76
CA ILE A 54 14.61 -14.65 14.26
C ILE A 54 14.04 -13.43 13.53
N SER A 55 14.39 -12.21 13.97
CA SER A 55 13.79 -10.94 13.50
C SER A 55 14.42 -10.31 12.26
N ASP A 56 15.52 -10.84 11.75
CA ASP A 56 16.22 -10.33 10.56
C ASP A 56 16.77 -11.48 9.69
N TYR A 57 15.88 -12.22 9.02
CA TYR A 57 16.28 -13.32 8.14
C TYR A 57 15.19 -13.73 7.13
N ASP A 58 15.58 -14.52 6.12
CA ASP A 58 14.67 -15.09 5.12
C ASP A 58 14.32 -16.54 5.45
N ALA A 59 13.03 -16.88 5.55
CA ALA A 59 12.60 -18.22 5.93
C ALA A 59 12.83 -19.24 4.81
N ILE A 60 12.44 -18.92 3.57
CA ILE A 60 12.68 -19.75 2.40
C ILE A 60 13.24 -18.89 1.26
N ILE A 61 14.43 -19.25 0.77
CA ILE A 61 15.09 -18.58 -0.35
C ILE A 61 15.03 -19.51 -1.57
N ILE A 62 14.44 -19.04 -2.67
CA ILE A 62 14.40 -19.74 -3.95
C ILE A 62 15.57 -19.28 -4.82
N GLN A 63 16.58 -20.13 -4.95
CA GLN A 63 17.77 -19.88 -5.77
C GLN A 63 17.76 -20.61 -7.11
N ALA A 64 16.70 -21.37 -7.44
CA ALA A 64 16.50 -22.03 -8.74
C ALA A 64 15.31 -21.46 -9.52
N ASN A 65 15.31 -21.71 -10.84
CA ASN A 65 14.15 -21.53 -11.71
C ASN A 65 13.29 -22.80 -11.73
N ASN A 66 12.09 -22.75 -12.33
CA ASN A 66 11.23 -23.92 -12.51
C ASN A 66 10.90 -24.60 -11.16
N VAL A 67 10.49 -23.80 -10.19
CA VAL A 67 10.20 -24.24 -8.82
C VAL A 67 8.70 -24.15 -8.55
N ILE A 68 8.12 -25.23 -8.03
CA ILE A 68 6.79 -25.21 -7.43
C ILE A 68 6.96 -25.36 -5.93
N LEU A 69 6.71 -24.30 -5.17
CA LEU A 69 6.63 -24.35 -3.71
C LEU A 69 5.16 -24.50 -3.30
N ASP A 70 4.82 -25.68 -2.80
CA ASP A 70 3.47 -26.05 -2.34
C ASP A 70 3.46 -26.19 -0.82
N GLY A 71 2.86 -25.22 -0.13
CA GLY A 71 2.78 -25.25 1.33
C GLY A 71 1.91 -26.38 1.87
N SER A 72 1.11 -27.05 1.03
CA SER A 72 0.19 -28.13 1.43
C SER A 72 -0.75 -27.74 2.59
N GLY A 73 -1.05 -26.44 2.73
CA GLY A 73 -1.86 -25.87 3.80
C GLY A 73 -1.10 -25.58 5.10
N TYR A 74 0.19 -25.91 5.19
CA TYR A 74 0.99 -25.66 6.39
C TYR A 74 1.31 -24.18 6.59
N LEU A 75 1.54 -23.83 7.86
CA LEU A 75 1.91 -22.52 8.32
C LEU A 75 3.43 -22.31 8.25
N LEU A 76 3.84 -21.18 7.68
CA LEU A 76 5.16 -20.59 7.79
C LEU A 76 5.04 -19.34 8.67
N LYS A 77 5.50 -19.41 9.92
CA LYS A 77 5.33 -18.33 10.90
C LYS A 77 6.66 -17.65 11.20
N GLY A 78 6.65 -16.33 11.00
CA GLY A 78 7.70 -15.39 11.37
C GLY A 78 7.65 -15.00 12.85
N PRO A 79 8.51 -14.05 13.25
CA PRO A 79 8.63 -13.60 14.64
C PRO A 79 7.39 -12.92 15.19
N GLY A 80 6.57 -12.31 14.33
CA GLY A 80 5.36 -11.59 14.74
C GLY A 80 5.62 -10.33 15.58
N THR A 81 6.85 -9.82 15.59
CA THR A 81 7.21 -8.60 16.33
C THR A 81 7.02 -7.37 15.44
N SER A 82 6.66 -6.23 16.04
CA SER A 82 6.53 -4.95 15.33
C SER A 82 7.86 -4.35 14.85
N THR A 83 8.96 -5.07 15.04
CA THR A 83 10.31 -4.64 14.69
C THR A 83 11.00 -5.56 13.70
N THR A 84 10.34 -6.66 13.29
CA THR A 84 10.93 -7.63 12.39
C THR A 84 11.20 -7.03 11.01
N LEU A 85 12.32 -7.44 10.41
CA LEU A 85 12.69 -7.26 9.01
C LEU A 85 12.66 -8.60 8.24
N SER A 86 12.33 -9.70 8.93
CA SER A 86 12.33 -11.04 8.36
C SER A 86 11.33 -11.19 7.23
N ARG A 87 11.68 -11.98 6.22
CA ARG A 87 10.85 -12.21 5.03
C ARG A 87 10.47 -13.68 4.94
N GLY A 88 9.23 -13.96 4.52
CA GLY A 88 8.72 -15.33 4.43
C GLY A 88 9.37 -16.11 3.29
N ILE A 89 8.91 -15.86 2.07
CA ILE A 89 9.45 -16.50 0.86
C ILE A 89 10.11 -15.46 -0.02
N VAL A 90 11.35 -15.71 -0.44
CA VAL A 90 12.15 -14.76 -1.21
C VAL A 90 12.72 -15.41 -2.46
N ALA A 91 12.65 -14.70 -3.59
CA ALA A 91 13.34 -15.07 -4.82
C ALA A 91 13.87 -13.83 -5.55
N TYR A 92 15.12 -13.90 -6.01
CA TYR A 92 15.78 -12.79 -6.71
C TYR A 92 16.17 -13.20 -8.12
N ASN A 93 15.71 -12.46 -9.13
CA ASN A 93 15.99 -12.72 -10.54
C ASN A 93 15.74 -14.20 -10.89
N ARG A 94 14.50 -14.64 -10.71
CA ARG A 94 14.09 -16.03 -10.96
C ARG A 94 12.87 -16.13 -11.84
N GLN A 95 12.73 -17.28 -12.49
CA GLN A 95 11.73 -17.51 -13.52
C GLN A 95 10.98 -18.81 -13.32
N ASN A 96 9.72 -18.83 -13.77
CA ASN A 96 8.84 -19.99 -13.75
C ASN A 96 8.67 -20.53 -12.32
N ILE A 97 8.24 -19.66 -11.40
CA ILE A 97 8.03 -20.03 -10.00
C ILE A 97 6.53 -20.01 -9.69
N ILE A 98 6.06 -21.07 -9.04
CA ILE A 98 4.71 -21.16 -8.48
C ILE A 98 4.82 -21.26 -6.97
N VAL A 99 4.21 -20.33 -6.24
CA VAL A 99 4.00 -20.42 -4.78
C VAL A 99 2.52 -20.62 -4.52
N LYS A 100 2.15 -21.70 -3.82
CA LYS A 100 0.73 -21.99 -3.57
C LYS A 100 0.44 -22.72 -2.27
N ASN A 101 -0.81 -22.63 -1.84
CA ASN A 101 -1.39 -23.39 -0.73
C ASN A 101 -0.55 -23.27 0.56
N ILE A 102 -0.13 -22.07 0.93
CA ILE A 102 0.67 -21.82 2.13
C ILE A 102 0.02 -20.73 2.96
N ILE A 103 0.12 -20.86 4.29
CA ILE A 103 -0.24 -19.81 5.25
C ILE A 103 1.06 -19.17 5.72
N ILE A 104 1.17 -17.84 5.64
CA ILE A 104 2.37 -17.07 6.01
C ILE A 104 1.94 -16.03 7.04
N ASP A 105 2.59 -15.97 8.20
CA ASP A 105 2.18 -15.07 9.29
C ASP A 105 3.37 -14.36 9.93
N GLY A 106 3.20 -13.08 10.30
CA GLY A 106 4.12 -12.37 11.21
C GLY A 106 5.51 -12.04 10.64
N PHE A 107 5.63 -11.88 9.32
CA PHE A 107 6.84 -11.41 8.65
C PHE A 107 6.78 -9.91 8.33
N TYR A 108 7.92 -9.30 8.05
CA TYR A 108 7.97 -7.94 7.49
C TYR A 108 7.35 -7.91 6.09
N ILE A 109 7.79 -8.85 5.24
CA ILE A 109 7.22 -9.13 3.93
C ILE A 109 6.86 -10.62 3.85
N GLY A 110 5.61 -10.94 3.52
CA GLY A 110 5.18 -12.33 3.38
C GLY A 110 5.88 -13.04 2.21
N ILE A 111 5.77 -12.48 1.00
CA ILE A 111 6.41 -13.00 -0.22
C ILE A 111 7.12 -11.87 -0.95
N LEU A 112 8.39 -12.08 -1.32
CA LEU A 112 9.24 -11.12 -2.03
C LEU A 112 9.81 -11.73 -3.33
N PHE A 113 9.43 -11.17 -4.47
CA PHE A 113 10.10 -11.39 -5.75
C PHE A 113 10.72 -10.08 -6.23
N ALA A 114 12.04 -10.04 -6.43
CA ALA A 114 12.75 -8.84 -6.89
C ALA A 114 13.86 -9.15 -7.90
N ASP A 115 14.43 -8.13 -8.53
CA ASP A 115 15.48 -8.31 -9.55
C ASP A 115 16.88 -8.44 -8.98
N ASN A 116 17.13 -7.83 -7.82
CA ASN A 116 18.41 -7.87 -7.13
C ASN A 116 18.17 -8.15 -5.66
N SER A 117 19.15 -8.76 -4.98
CA SER A 117 19.08 -9.00 -3.54
C SER A 117 18.92 -7.68 -2.78
N LEU A 118 17.92 -7.61 -1.92
CA LEU A 118 17.83 -6.59 -0.90
C LEU A 118 18.58 -7.10 0.34
N PRO A 119 19.55 -6.36 0.90
CA PRO A 119 20.18 -6.75 2.15
C PRO A 119 19.10 -6.99 3.22
N SER A 120 19.29 -8.00 4.07
CA SER A 120 18.27 -8.39 5.07
C SER A 120 18.01 -7.28 6.09
N ASP A 121 19.04 -6.50 6.41
CA ASP A 121 19.02 -5.36 7.33
C ASP A 121 18.47 -4.06 6.71
N THR A 122 18.23 -4.04 5.39
CA THR A 122 17.75 -2.83 4.72
C THR A 122 16.24 -2.73 4.92
N LEU A 123 15.84 -1.87 5.86
CA LEU A 123 14.54 -1.21 5.82
C LEU A 123 14.36 -0.70 4.40
N ILE A 124 13.46 -1.31 3.62
CA ILE A 124 13.15 -0.82 2.27
C ILE A 124 12.73 0.65 2.45
N PRO A 125 13.57 1.63 2.06
CA PRO A 125 13.30 3.00 2.44
C PRO A 125 12.00 3.43 1.81
N ASN A 126 11.16 4.14 2.54
CA ASN A 126 9.93 4.77 2.02
C ASN A 126 10.19 5.59 0.73
N ASN A 127 11.44 6.02 0.50
CA ASN A 127 11.86 6.79 -0.66
C ASN A 127 12.38 5.96 -1.86
N TYR A 128 12.64 4.66 -1.70
CA TYR A 128 13.05 3.80 -2.83
C TYR A 128 11.92 3.65 -3.87
N PHE A 129 10.69 3.96 -3.46
CA PHE A 129 9.49 3.87 -4.29
C PHE A 129 9.23 5.11 -5.17
N ILE A 130 9.98 6.20 -4.97
CA ILE A 130 9.69 7.52 -5.57
C ILE A 130 10.86 8.06 -6.43
N SER A 131 12.07 7.48 -6.39
CA SER A 131 13.20 8.07 -7.12
C SER A 131 13.12 7.88 -8.64
N ASN A 132 12.79 8.97 -9.36
CA ASN A 132 13.14 9.39 -10.72
C ASN A 132 13.20 8.41 -11.92
N SER A 133 13.05 7.10 -11.79
CA SER A 133 12.85 6.17 -12.92
C SER A 133 11.38 6.09 -13.37
N ILE A 134 10.58 7.11 -13.01
CA ILE A 134 9.13 7.20 -13.13
C ILE A 134 8.60 6.92 -14.55
N TYR A 135 9.47 6.97 -15.57
CA TYR A 135 9.12 6.65 -16.96
C TYR A 135 10.01 5.58 -17.61
N ASN A 136 11.05 5.09 -16.93
CA ASN A 136 11.99 4.10 -17.45
C ASN A 136 11.87 2.80 -16.66
N PHE A 137 10.72 2.13 -16.80
CA PHE A 137 10.57 0.75 -16.35
C PHE A 137 11.43 -0.14 -17.24
N SER A 138 12.62 -0.50 -16.78
CA SER A 138 13.37 -1.60 -17.40
C SER A 138 12.58 -2.89 -17.20
N GLN A 139 12.64 -3.79 -18.18
CA GLN A 139 11.95 -5.07 -18.07
C GLN A 139 12.48 -5.83 -16.84
N SER A 140 11.59 -6.25 -15.95
CA SER A 140 11.96 -7.05 -14.78
C SER A 140 12.66 -8.34 -15.21
N LYS A 141 13.68 -8.72 -14.46
CA LYS A 141 14.47 -9.92 -14.69
C LYS A 141 13.71 -11.18 -14.25
N SER A 142 12.92 -11.09 -13.18
CA SER A 142 12.01 -12.16 -12.76
C SER A 142 10.83 -12.27 -13.73
N LYS A 143 10.44 -13.49 -14.12
CA LYS A 143 9.39 -13.73 -15.13
C LYS A 143 8.54 -14.96 -14.85
N ASN A 144 7.29 -14.96 -15.32
CA ASN A 144 6.38 -16.12 -15.24
C ASN A 144 6.18 -16.60 -13.80
N ILE A 145 5.69 -15.71 -12.94
CA ILE A 145 5.50 -15.99 -11.51
C ILE A 145 4.02 -16.18 -11.21
N ILE A 146 3.67 -17.23 -10.47
CA ILE A 146 2.29 -17.49 -10.03
C ILE A 146 2.26 -17.57 -8.51
N ILE A 147 1.48 -16.72 -7.88
CA ILE A 147 1.17 -16.78 -6.45
C ILE A 147 -0.33 -17.05 -6.35
N GLN A 148 -0.72 -18.19 -5.78
CA GLN A 148 -2.14 -18.56 -5.75
C GLN A 148 -2.53 -19.33 -4.49
N ASN A 149 -3.75 -19.11 -4.02
CA ASN A 149 -4.29 -19.79 -2.83
C ASN A 149 -3.35 -19.65 -1.62
N VAL A 150 -2.78 -18.45 -1.41
CA VAL A 150 -1.95 -18.16 -0.23
C VAL A 150 -2.75 -17.34 0.78
N ALA A 151 -2.52 -17.60 2.05
CA ALA A 151 -2.99 -16.75 3.14
C ALA A 151 -1.78 -16.04 3.75
N ILE A 152 -1.81 -14.72 3.81
CA ILE A 152 -0.75 -13.91 4.40
C ILE A 152 -1.38 -13.06 5.50
N GLU A 153 -0.88 -13.21 6.72
CA GLU A 153 -1.42 -12.58 7.91
C GLU A 153 -0.34 -11.77 8.64
N SER A 154 -0.77 -10.68 9.26
CA SER A 154 0.05 -9.88 10.20
C SER A 154 1.39 -9.40 9.64
N SER A 155 1.48 -9.15 8.33
CA SER A 155 2.73 -8.67 7.75
C SER A 155 2.97 -7.20 8.08
N THR A 156 4.17 -6.84 8.53
CA THR A 156 4.39 -5.51 9.12
C THR A 156 4.79 -4.43 8.09
N MET A 157 4.83 -4.78 6.80
CA MET A 157 5.04 -3.84 5.70
C MET A 157 4.24 -4.27 4.46
N GLN A 158 4.48 -5.47 3.94
CA GLN A 158 3.83 -5.92 2.71
C GLN A 158 3.37 -7.36 2.81
N GLY A 159 2.18 -7.65 2.27
CA GLY A 159 1.76 -9.03 2.09
C GLY A 159 2.59 -9.69 1.00
N ILE A 160 2.41 -9.20 -0.23
CA ILE A 160 3.14 -9.64 -1.42
C ILE A 160 3.88 -8.44 -2.02
N TYR A 161 5.18 -8.57 -2.21
CA TYR A 161 5.97 -7.72 -3.10
C TYR A 161 6.39 -8.54 -4.31
N ILE A 162 6.08 -8.04 -5.51
CA ILE A 162 6.53 -8.66 -6.75
C ILE A 162 7.05 -7.61 -7.74
N LYS A 163 8.27 -7.80 -8.21
CA LYS A 163 8.82 -7.15 -9.40
C LYS A 163 9.10 -8.22 -10.44
N ALA A 164 8.21 -8.36 -11.42
CA ALA A 164 8.28 -9.43 -12.42
C ALA A 164 7.55 -9.06 -13.72
N TYR A 165 7.97 -9.68 -14.82
CA TYR A 165 7.24 -9.65 -16.08
C TYR A 165 6.38 -10.91 -16.23
N ASN A 166 5.12 -10.77 -16.65
CA ASN A 166 4.17 -11.88 -16.76
C ASN A 166 3.96 -12.61 -15.42
N PHE A 167 3.09 -12.08 -14.56
CA PHE A 167 2.80 -12.70 -13.26
C PHE A 167 1.31 -12.75 -12.95
N ILE A 168 0.92 -13.73 -12.13
CA ILE A 168 -0.45 -13.95 -11.68
C ILE A 168 -0.47 -14.00 -10.15
N ILE A 169 -1.32 -13.18 -9.53
CA ILE A 169 -1.67 -13.27 -8.10
C ILE A 169 -3.16 -13.51 -8.00
N LYS A 170 -3.57 -14.67 -7.49
CA LYS A 170 -5.00 -15.00 -7.44
C LYS A 170 -5.46 -15.78 -6.22
N ASN A 171 -6.75 -15.65 -5.93
CA ASN A 171 -7.43 -16.43 -4.88
C ASN A 171 -6.71 -16.38 -3.53
N SER A 172 -6.06 -15.26 -3.22
CA SER A 172 -5.22 -15.13 -2.03
C SER A 172 -5.89 -14.22 -1.00
N ARG A 173 -5.63 -14.49 0.28
CA ARG A 173 -6.17 -13.76 1.43
C ARG A 173 -5.01 -13.05 2.12
N ILE A 174 -5.01 -11.72 2.10
CA ILE A 174 -3.95 -10.90 2.70
C ILE A 174 -4.59 -10.04 3.79
N ILE A 175 -4.28 -10.28 5.06
CA ILE A 175 -4.97 -9.65 6.19
C ILE A 175 -3.99 -9.10 7.21
N GLY A 176 -4.35 -7.96 7.81
CA GLY A 176 -3.60 -7.38 8.91
C GLY A 176 -2.24 -6.85 8.47
N VAL A 177 -2.10 -6.51 7.19
CA VAL A 177 -0.90 -5.81 6.73
C VAL A 177 -0.96 -4.37 7.25
N GLY A 178 0.10 -3.93 7.89
CA GLY A 178 0.16 -2.59 8.47
C GLY A 178 1.57 -2.22 8.93
N PRO A 179 1.86 -0.92 8.99
CA PRO A 179 3.15 -0.40 9.42
C PRO A 179 3.51 -0.86 10.83
N ASN A 180 4.81 -0.89 11.08
CA ASN A 180 5.41 -1.36 12.32
C ASN A 180 5.97 -0.17 13.11
N SER A 181 6.32 -0.35 14.38
CA SER A 181 6.79 0.76 15.24
C SER A 181 8.09 1.39 14.74
N ASN A 182 8.89 0.64 13.97
CA ASN A 182 10.16 1.12 13.39
C ASN A 182 9.95 1.93 12.11
N SER A 183 8.80 1.77 11.45
CA SER A 183 8.44 2.48 10.23
C SER A 183 7.03 3.05 10.37
N PRO A 184 6.81 3.95 11.34
CA PRO A 184 5.49 4.46 11.66
C PRO A 184 4.92 5.36 10.55
N HIS A 185 5.64 5.58 9.46
CA HIS A 185 5.24 6.37 8.30
C HIS A 185 5.33 5.58 6.99
N SER A 186 5.31 4.24 7.05
CA SER A 186 5.48 3.43 5.85
C SER A 186 4.24 3.32 4.96
N PHE A 187 4.50 2.91 3.72
CA PHE A 187 3.51 2.58 2.71
C PHE A 187 3.14 1.10 2.79
N ALA A 188 2.40 0.72 3.84
CA ALA A 188 2.03 -0.68 4.03
C ALA A 188 1.05 -1.11 2.93
N THR A 189 1.38 -2.19 2.22
CA THR A 189 0.66 -2.56 1.00
C THR A 189 0.26 -4.04 1.02
N GLY A 190 -1.01 -4.33 0.73
CA GLY A 190 -1.46 -5.72 0.62
C GLY A 190 -0.71 -6.46 -0.48
N ILE A 191 -0.82 -5.94 -1.71
CA ILE A 191 -0.08 -6.41 -2.89
C ILE A 191 0.66 -5.24 -3.52
N TYR A 192 1.98 -5.20 -3.37
CA TYR A 192 2.85 -4.30 -4.11
C TYR A 192 3.37 -5.02 -5.36
N SER A 193 3.17 -4.41 -6.53
CA SER A 193 3.57 -5.01 -7.79
C SER A 193 4.25 -4.01 -8.73
N GLU A 194 5.29 -4.46 -9.41
CA GLU A 194 5.98 -3.74 -10.47
C GLU A 194 6.19 -4.66 -11.67
N GLY A 195 5.75 -4.24 -12.86
CA GLY A 195 5.95 -4.99 -14.10
C GLY A 195 4.74 -4.96 -15.04
N ASN A 196 4.80 -5.78 -16.10
CA ASN A 196 3.83 -5.79 -17.20
C ASN A 196 3.26 -7.21 -17.41
N LEU A 197 2.21 -7.33 -18.23
CA LEU A 197 1.49 -8.57 -18.55
C LEU A 197 0.98 -9.32 -17.32
N CYS A 198 0.38 -8.63 -16.36
CA CYS A 198 0.02 -9.23 -15.07
C CYS A 198 -1.48 -9.47 -14.88
N SER A 199 -1.83 -10.38 -13.99
CA SER A 199 -3.19 -10.59 -13.52
C SER A 199 -3.24 -10.64 -11.99
N ILE A 200 -4.01 -9.73 -11.39
CA ILE A 200 -4.26 -9.69 -9.95
C ILE A 200 -5.77 -9.88 -9.76
N GLU A 201 -6.19 -11.11 -9.47
CA GLU A 201 -7.60 -11.49 -9.54
C GLU A 201 -8.14 -12.22 -8.31
N SER A 202 -9.38 -11.91 -7.92
CA SER A 202 -10.11 -12.68 -6.89
C SER A 202 -9.39 -12.76 -5.54
N ASN A 203 -8.64 -11.72 -5.16
CA ASN A 203 -7.97 -11.65 -3.88
C ASN A 203 -8.85 -10.94 -2.84
N THR A 204 -8.75 -11.37 -1.58
CA THR A 204 -9.35 -10.67 -0.43
C THR A 204 -8.24 -10.00 0.36
N ILE A 205 -8.29 -8.69 0.48
CA ILE A 205 -7.26 -7.87 1.11
C ILE A 205 -7.92 -7.09 2.23
N SER A 206 -7.45 -7.27 3.47
CA SER A 206 -7.87 -6.47 4.61
C SER A 206 -6.67 -5.83 5.29
N LEU A 207 -6.60 -4.50 5.25
CA LEU A 207 -5.48 -3.76 5.79
C LEU A 207 -5.79 -3.24 7.18
N GLY A 208 -4.74 -3.17 8.01
CA GLY A 208 -4.77 -2.61 9.35
C GLY A 208 -4.80 -1.08 9.33
N HIS A 209 -4.24 -0.47 10.38
CA HIS A 209 -4.19 0.98 10.54
C HIS A 209 -2.91 1.54 9.93
N ALA A 210 -3.03 2.58 9.11
CA ALA A 210 -1.88 3.42 8.83
C ALA A 210 -1.51 4.11 10.15
N THR A 211 -0.21 4.12 10.48
CA THR A 211 0.32 4.88 11.60
C THR A 211 0.94 6.16 11.07
N GLY A 212 1.03 7.19 11.92
CA GLY A 212 1.67 8.46 11.59
C GLY A 212 1.24 9.02 10.23
N ASN A 213 2.19 9.46 9.39
CA ASN A 213 1.91 9.93 8.03
C ASN A 213 1.93 8.82 6.96
N GLY A 214 1.97 7.55 7.37
CA GLY A 214 2.03 6.43 6.44
C GLY A 214 0.76 6.27 5.62
N GLU A 215 0.83 5.40 4.63
CA GLU A 215 -0.30 5.11 3.74
C GLU A 215 -0.54 3.62 3.67
N ASN A 216 -1.81 3.23 3.62
CA ASN A 216 -2.19 1.86 3.37
C ASN A 216 -2.74 1.73 1.96
N VAL A 217 -2.18 0.81 1.19
CA VAL A 217 -2.60 0.57 -0.19
C VAL A 217 -3.04 -0.89 -0.36
N GLY A 218 -4.28 -1.10 -0.80
CA GLY A 218 -4.79 -2.45 -1.05
C GLY A 218 -3.94 -3.18 -2.09
N ILE A 219 -3.93 -2.62 -3.30
CA ILE A 219 -3.11 -3.08 -4.42
C ILE A 219 -2.36 -1.88 -4.99
N ALA A 220 -1.04 -1.96 -5.06
CA ALA A 220 -0.19 -0.99 -5.74
C ALA A 220 0.40 -1.64 -7.01
N LEU A 221 0.24 -0.99 -8.16
CA LEU A 221 0.79 -1.43 -9.45
C LEU A 221 1.63 -0.31 -10.06
N TYR A 222 2.90 -0.59 -10.29
CA TYR A 222 3.84 0.28 -10.99
C TYR A 222 4.23 -0.36 -12.34
N GLY A 223 4.12 0.42 -13.41
CA GLY A 223 4.12 -0.11 -14.78
C GLY A 223 2.71 -0.55 -15.17
N GLY A 224 2.54 -1.80 -15.54
CA GLY A 224 1.21 -2.37 -15.74
C GLY A 224 0.68 -2.32 -17.16
N ILE A 225 1.56 -2.25 -18.17
CA ILE A 225 1.14 -2.48 -19.55
C ILE A 225 0.54 -3.89 -19.63
N ASP A 226 -0.67 -3.99 -20.18
CA ASP A 226 -1.45 -5.23 -20.30
C ASP A 226 -1.69 -5.96 -18.97
N CYS A 227 -1.73 -5.22 -17.87
CA CYS A 227 -2.14 -5.77 -16.59
C CYS A 227 -3.66 -5.72 -16.41
N ARG A 228 -4.22 -6.70 -15.71
CA ARG A 228 -5.63 -6.76 -15.33
C ARG A 228 -5.79 -6.97 -13.82
N ILE A 229 -6.45 -6.04 -13.15
CA ILE A 229 -6.80 -6.11 -11.73
C ILE A 229 -8.32 -6.28 -11.62
N LYS A 230 -8.80 -7.47 -11.24
CA LYS A 230 -10.24 -7.74 -11.25
C LYS A 230 -10.78 -8.57 -10.09
N ASN A 231 -12.04 -8.36 -9.75
CA ASN A 231 -12.76 -9.17 -8.74
C ASN A 231 -12.07 -9.21 -7.38
N ASN A 232 -11.27 -8.20 -7.03
CA ASN A 232 -10.63 -8.14 -5.73
C ASN A 232 -11.57 -7.49 -4.70
N HIS A 233 -11.53 -7.98 -3.46
CA HIS A 233 -12.26 -7.44 -2.33
C HIS A 233 -11.27 -6.78 -1.38
N ILE A 234 -11.28 -5.45 -1.30
CA ILE A 234 -10.34 -4.65 -0.52
C ILE A 234 -11.10 -3.93 0.60
N ILE A 235 -10.74 -4.22 1.85
CA ILE A 235 -11.40 -3.69 3.04
C ILE A 235 -10.39 -3.02 3.95
N PHE A 236 -10.63 -1.76 4.29
CA PHE A 236 -9.92 -1.09 5.35
C PHE A 236 -10.74 -1.21 6.63
N ALA A 237 -10.16 -1.82 7.67
CA ALA A 237 -10.88 -2.12 8.91
C ALA A 237 -11.37 -0.84 9.61
N ARG A 238 -10.58 0.25 9.53
CA ARG A 238 -10.96 1.58 10.00
C ARG A 238 -10.29 2.66 9.17
N TRP A 239 -10.87 3.84 9.23
CA TRP A 239 -10.22 5.09 8.85
C TRP A 239 -9.00 5.31 9.73
N PRO A 240 -7.82 5.55 9.17
CA PRO A 240 -6.70 5.95 9.98
C PRO A 240 -6.96 7.37 10.49
N MET A 241 -6.56 7.65 11.73
CA MET A 241 -6.60 9.01 12.26
C MET A 241 -5.65 9.93 11.50
N TRP A 242 -4.60 9.36 10.90
CA TRP A 242 -3.53 10.04 10.20
C TRP A 242 -3.09 9.24 8.97
N GLY A 243 -2.72 9.93 7.88
CA GLY A 243 -2.34 9.26 6.63
C GLY A 243 -3.51 9.02 5.66
N ARG A 244 -3.35 8.11 4.71
CA ARG A 244 -4.33 7.82 3.64
C ARG A 244 -4.49 6.33 3.40
N ASN A 245 -5.70 5.96 2.95
CA ASN A 245 -6.01 4.61 2.48
C ASN A 245 -6.33 4.68 0.98
N PHE A 246 -5.63 3.88 0.17
CA PHE A 246 -5.89 3.75 -1.26
C PHE A 246 -6.35 2.33 -1.57
N GLY A 247 -7.52 2.17 -2.18
CA GLY A 247 -8.00 0.85 -2.60
C GLY A 247 -7.04 0.21 -3.60
N ILE A 248 -6.98 0.77 -4.81
CA ILE A 248 -6.07 0.36 -5.87
C ILE A 248 -5.30 1.59 -6.32
N TRP A 249 -3.99 1.58 -6.12
CA TRP A 249 -3.08 2.56 -6.71
C TRP A 249 -2.41 1.96 -7.93
N SER A 250 -2.49 2.64 -9.05
CA SER A 250 -1.86 2.22 -10.29
C SER A 250 -1.12 3.40 -10.89
N LYS A 251 0.06 3.13 -11.44
CA LYS A 251 0.91 4.08 -12.12
C LYS A 251 1.48 3.41 -13.36
N SER A 252 1.15 3.91 -14.54
CA SER A 252 1.59 3.32 -15.80
C SER A 252 2.43 4.28 -16.65
N SER A 253 3.19 3.72 -17.59
CA SER A 253 3.88 4.50 -18.61
C SER A 253 2.85 5.07 -19.61
N ARG A 254 3.28 6.00 -20.46
CA ARG A 254 2.40 6.62 -21.47
C ARG A 254 1.87 5.64 -22.53
N SER A 255 2.43 4.43 -22.61
CA SER A 255 2.21 3.49 -23.71
C SER A 255 1.21 2.37 -23.41
N GLY A 256 0.57 2.37 -22.23
CA GLY A 256 -0.42 1.36 -21.87
C GLY A 256 -1.11 1.71 -20.55
N HIS A 257 -2.31 1.17 -20.36
CA HIS A 257 -3.08 1.34 -19.13
C HIS A 257 -3.52 -0.02 -18.61
N PRO A 258 -3.39 -0.30 -17.30
CA PRO A 258 -3.96 -1.50 -16.72
C PRO A 258 -5.48 -1.43 -16.79
N VAL A 259 -6.13 -2.57 -17.00
CA VAL A 259 -7.58 -2.71 -16.88
C VAL A 259 -7.93 -3.04 -15.43
N ILE A 260 -8.73 -2.19 -14.80
CA ILE A 260 -9.10 -2.30 -13.39
C ILE A 260 -10.62 -2.40 -13.31
N GLU A 261 -11.13 -3.59 -13.00
CA GLU A 261 -12.56 -3.85 -13.15
C GLU A 261 -13.19 -4.73 -12.08
N ASN A 262 -14.47 -4.51 -11.79
CA ASN A 262 -15.25 -5.38 -10.89
C ASN A 262 -14.61 -5.58 -9.51
N ASN A 263 -13.84 -4.60 -9.03
CA ASN A 263 -13.25 -4.65 -7.69
C ASN A 263 -14.24 -4.02 -6.69
N PHE A 264 -14.31 -4.60 -5.49
CA PHE A 264 -15.07 -4.04 -4.37
C PHE A 264 -14.11 -3.44 -3.35
N ILE A 265 -14.32 -2.17 -3.01
CA ILE A 265 -13.44 -1.39 -2.12
C ILE A 265 -14.28 -0.78 -0.99
N LYS A 266 -13.88 -0.97 0.27
CA LYS A 266 -14.59 -0.42 1.42
C LYS A 266 -13.67 0.29 2.39
N GLY A 267 -14.02 1.52 2.80
CA GLY A 267 -13.30 2.27 3.84
C GLY A 267 -12.00 2.94 3.37
N ALA A 268 -11.85 3.15 2.06
CA ALA A 268 -10.68 3.81 1.48
C ALA A 268 -10.88 5.33 1.43
N HIS A 269 -9.80 6.10 1.58
CA HIS A 269 -9.89 7.54 1.30
C HIS A 269 -10.14 7.73 -0.18
N TYR A 270 -9.30 7.10 -1.00
CA TYR A 270 -9.43 7.06 -2.43
C TYR A 270 -9.61 5.62 -2.88
N ALA A 271 -10.64 5.34 -3.68
CA ALA A 271 -10.86 3.99 -4.18
C ALA A 271 -9.81 3.62 -5.22
N LEU A 272 -9.64 4.47 -6.23
CA LEU A 272 -8.88 4.18 -7.45
C LEU A 272 -7.84 5.26 -7.72
N GLY A 273 -6.64 4.82 -8.06
CA GLY A 273 -5.51 5.66 -8.42
C GLY A 273 -5.69 6.34 -9.79
N PRO A 274 -4.70 7.17 -10.17
CA PRO A 274 -4.87 8.10 -11.29
C PRO A 274 -4.72 7.48 -12.69
N PHE A 275 -4.28 6.23 -12.83
CA PHE A 275 -3.94 5.62 -14.13
C PHE A 275 -4.63 4.27 -14.35
N GLY A 276 -5.35 4.11 -15.46
CA GLY A 276 -5.99 2.83 -15.79
C GLY A 276 -7.25 2.99 -16.64
N LEU A 277 -7.75 1.87 -17.12
CA LEU A 277 -9.07 1.73 -17.73
C LEU A 277 -10.00 1.10 -16.69
N PHE A 278 -10.99 1.86 -16.22
CA PHE A 278 -11.79 1.48 -15.05
C PHE A 278 -13.21 1.09 -15.44
N SER A 279 -13.68 -0.09 -15.03
CA SER A 279 -15.08 -0.49 -15.28
C SER A 279 -15.68 -1.34 -14.17
N GLY A 280 -16.94 -1.09 -13.79
CA GLY A 280 -17.66 -1.99 -12.88
C GLY A 280 -17.13 -2.03 -11.44
N ASN A 281 -16.23 -1.12 -11.04
CA ASN A 281 -15.71 -1.10 -9.67
C ASN A 281 -16.73 -0.50 -8.72
N ILE A 282 -16.88 -1.08 -7.54
CA ILE A 282 -17.78 -0.62 -6.49
C ILE A 282 -16.93 -0.16 -5.31
N ALA A 283 -17.10 1.08 -4.89
CA ALA A 283 -16.51 1.58 -3.68
C ALA A 283 -17.56 2.13 -2.74
N VAL A 284 -17.51 1.73 -1.48
CA VAL A 284 -18.47 2.16 -0.46
C VAL A 284 -17.75 2.66 0.78
N ASN A 285 -18.40 3.57 1.50
CA ASN A 285 -17.81 4.21 2.67
C ASN A 285 -16.47 4.82 2.29
N LEU A 286 -16.48 5.73 1.31
CA LEU A 286 -15.33 6.56 0.95
C LEU A 286 -15.38 7.86 1.75
N SER A 287 -14.22 8.33 2.22
CA SER A 287 -14.10 9.62 2.90
C SER A 287 -13.71 10.74 1.94
N CYS A 288 -13.17 10.38 0.76
CA CYS A 288 -12.76 11.34 -0.25
C CYS A 288 -13.35 11.12 -1.62
N ALA A 289 -12.55 10.65 -2.57
CA ALA A 289 -12.93 10.60 -3.97
C ALA A 289 -12.86 9.17 -4.46
N PHE A 290 -13.70 8.86 -5.44
CA PHE A 290 -13.61 7.58 -6.11
C PHE A 290 -12.30 7.46 -6.91
N PHE A 291 -11.95 8.52 -7.64
CA PHE A 291 -10.68 8.63 -8.37
C PHE A 291 -9.76 9.67 -7.72
N VAL A 292 -8.45 9.37 -7.67
CA VAL A 292 -7.42 10.38 -7.41
C VAL A 292 -7.30 11.28 -8.64
N GLN A 293 -7.64 12.56 -8.50
CA GLN A 293 -7.49 13.54 -9.58
C GLN A 293 -6.09 14.16 -9.54
N ARG A 294 -5.46 14.31 -10.72
CA ARG A 294 -4.20 15.06 -10.87
C ARG A 294 -4.42 16.36 -11.61
N LYS A 295 -3.66 17.41 -11.27
CA LYS A 295 -3.73 18.72 -11.96
C LYS A 295 -3.47 18.60 -13.47
N ASN A 296 -2.59 17.69 -13.89
CA ASN A 296 -2.26 17.49 -15.30
C ASN A 296 -3.18 16.43 -15.94
N LYS A 297 -4.08 16.87 -16.82
CA LYS A 297 -5.12 16.03 -17.44
C LYS A 297 -4.61 15.08 -18.53
N ALA A 298 -3.42 15.33 -19.08
CA ALA A 298 -2.95 14.65 -20.29
C ALA A 298 -2.67 13.14 -20.13
N ASN A 299 -2.62 12.61 -18.90
CA ASN A 299 -2.30 11.19 -18.65
C ASN A 299 -3.30 10.52 -17.70
N GLN A 300 -4.56 10.97 -17.69
CA GLN A 300 -5.55 10.54 -16.70
C GLN A 300 -6.23 9.20 -17.06
N PHE A 301 -6.74 8.56 -16.01
CA PHE A 301 -7.67 7.45 -16.03
C PHE A 301 -8.80 7.59 -17.06
N PHE A 302 -9.26 6.44 -17.58
CA PHE A 302 -10.44 6.35 -18.43
C PHE A 302 -11.53 5.57 -17.70
N ASP A 303 -12.61 6.25 -17.35
CA ASP A 303 -13.82 5.60 -16.83
C ASP A 303 -14.61 4.99 -18.01
N LEU A 304 -14.62 3.67 -18.09
CA LEU A 304 -15.35 2.90 -19.10
C LEU A 304 -16.81 2.61 -18.68
N GLY A 305 -17.27 3.17 -17.56
CA GLY A 305 -18.62 3.06 -17.04
C GLY A 305 -18.84 1.96 -16.00
N LYS A 306 -20.04 1.95 -15.41
CA LYS A 306 -20.49 1.02 -14.35
C LYS A 306 -19.71 1.10 -13.03
N ASN A 307 -18.87 2.11 -12.87
CA ASN A 307 -18.22 2.39 -11.59
C ASN A 307 -19.22 3.05 -10.63
N VAL A 308 -19.27 2.57 -9.38
CA VAL A 308 -20.21 3.04 -8.36
C VAL A 308 -19.44 3.48 -7.13
N ALA A 309 -19.69 4.70 -6.69
CA ALA A 309 -19.12 5.27 -5.46
C ALA A 309 -20.23 5.64 -4.49
N VAL A 310 -20.19 5.09 -3.28
CA VAL A 310 -21.02 5.52 -2.16
C VAL A 310 -20.11 6.21 -1.16
N MET A 311 -20.12 7.53 -1.18
CA MET A 311 -19.46 8.34 -0.15
C MET A 311 -20.11 8.07 1.19
N GLN A 312 -19.32 8.13 2.26
CA GLN A 312 -19.88 8.14 3.59
C GLN A 312 -20.73 9.41 3.72
N SER A 313 -22.04 9.27 3.95
CA SER A 313 -22.86 10.41 4.37
C SER A 313 -22.22 10.97 5.64
N SER A 314 -21.96 12.27 5.67
CA SER A 314 -21.42 13.01 6.80
C SER A 314 -22.18 12.66 8.08
N VAL A 315 -21.70 11.65 8.80
CA VAL A 315 -22.30 11.20 10.06
C VAL A 315 -21.14 11.13 11.05
N ASN A 316 -21.13 12.15 11.89
CA ASN A 316 -20.35 12.37 13.11
C ASN A 316 -19.00 13.09 12.95
N GLU A 317 -19.12 14.42 13.00
CA GLU A 317 -18.11 15.41 13.47
C GLU A 317 -17.56 15.12 14.89
N GLY A 318 -17.81 13.94 15.46
CA GLY A 318 -17.42 13.54 16.82
C GLY A 318 -16.33 12.46 16.90
N ARG A 319 -15.66 12.13 15.78
CA ARG A 319 -14.42 11.34 15.80
C ARG A 319 -13.32 12.19 15.17
N GLU A 320 -12.26 12.44 15.93
CA GLU A 320 -11.16 13.39 15.72
C GLU A 320 -10.31 13.21 14.43
N GLY A 321 -10.80 12.51 13.41
CA GLY A 321 -10.25 12.53 12.06
C GLY A 321 -11.07 13.46 11.18
N ASN A 322 -10.63 14.71 11.02
CA ASN A 322 -11.25 15.66 10.08
C ASN A 322 -11.35 15.02 8.69
N SER A 323 -12.58 14.69 8.27
CA SER A 323 -12.94 14.10 6.98
C SER A 323 -12.85 15.13 5.84
N ILE A 324 -11.76 15.88 5.79
CA ILE A 324 -11.46 16.82 4.72
C ILE A 324 -10.38 16.19 3.87
N CYS A 325 -10.67 16.03 2.59
CA CYS A 325 -9.74 15.42 1.66
C CYS A 325 -8.46 16.25 1.57
N PRO A 326 -7.28 15.61 1.60
CA PRO A 326 -6.01 16.32 1.59
C PRO A 326 -5.78 17.14 0.32
N ASP A 327 -6.54 16.89 -0.74
CA ASP A 327 -6.53 17.73 -1.95
C ASP A 327 -7.27 19.07 -1.77
N ASN A 328 -7.97 19.27 -0.64
CA ASN A 328 -8.56 20.55 -0.27
C ASN A 328 -7.52 21.43 0.45
N ARG A 329 -7.24 22.62 -0.11
CA ARG A 329 -6.27 23.59 0.42
C ARG A 329 -6.43 23.87 1.92
N VAL A 330 -7.67 23.85 2.43
CA VAL A 330 -7.97 24.11 3.85
C VAL A 330 -7.36 23.05 4.77
N TYR A 331 -7.31 21.78 4.35
CA TYR A 331 -6.72 20.70 5.14
C TYR A 331 -5.19 20.80 5.22
N ALA A 332 -4.53 21.23 4.15
CA ALA A 332 -3.09 21.46 4.14
C ALA A 332 -2.69 22.57 5.13
N VAL A 333 -3.47 23.65 5.18
CA VAL A 333 -3.28 24.76 6.15
C VAL A 333 -3.55 24.31 7.58
N TYR A 334 -4.61 23.52 7.83
CA TYR A 334 -4.88 22.99 9.16
C TYR A 334 -3.76 22.05 9.63
N ARG A 335 -3.30 21.11 8.78
CA ARG A 335 -2.16 20.22 9.10
C ARG A 335 -0.90 20.97 9.49
N PHE A 336 -0.61 22.10 8.84
CA PHE A 336 0.52 22.96 9.18
C PHE A 336 0.41 23.50 10.62
N ILE A 337 -0.79 23.91 11.03
CA ILE A 337 -1.04 24.47 12.36
C ILE A 337 -0.90 23.39 13.46
N VAL A 338 -1.40 22.16 13.22
CA VAL A 338 -1.38 21.09 14.24
C VAL A 338 -0.13 20.21 14.25
N ASN A 339 0.59 20.04 13.14
CA ASN A 339 1.82 19.22 13.10
C ASN A 339 2.79 19.64 11.98
N PRO A 340 3.70 20.59 12.25
CA PRO A 340 4.70 21.07 11.29
C PRO A 340 5.61 19.98 10.70
N GLY A 341 5.82 18.87 11.42
CA GLY A 341 6.68 17.75 10.99
C GLY A 341 6.07 16.85 9.92
N ALA A 342 4.75 16.93 9.69
CA ALA A 342 4.09 16.17 8.63
C ALA A 342 4.43 16.65 7.21
N PHE A 343 5.09 17.79 7.10
CA PHE A 343 5.47 18.40 5.82
C PHE A 343 6.62 17.66 5.11
N SER A 344 7.54 17.02 5.84
CA SER A 344 8.73 16.39 5.24
C SER A 344 8.40 15.28 4.22
N ALA A 345 7.39 14.46 4.51
CA ALA A 345 6.96 13.38 3.62
C ALA A 345 6.06 13.88 2.48
N TYR A 346 5.17 14.87 2.75
CA TYR A 346 4.24 15.41 1.77
C TYR A 346 4.95 16.29 0.73
N SER A 347 5.92 17.09 1.17
CA SER A 347 6.79 17.90 0.33
C SER A 347 7.73 17.09 -0.51
N ALA A 348 8.40 16.08 0.06
CA ALA A 348 9.30 15.23 -0.70
C ALA A 348 8.55 14.47 -1.79
N ALA A 349 7.36 13.94 -1.50
CA ALA A 349 6.53 13.23 -2.48
C ALA A 349 6.01 14.15 -3.62
N MET A 350 5.64 15.40 -3.32
CA MET A 350 5.19 16.36 -4.34
C MET A 350 6.36 16.96 -5.15
N ALA A 351 7.48 17.29 -4.52
CA ALA A 351 8.62 17.91 -5.19
C ALA A 351 9.43 16.94 -6.05
N TRP A 352 9.44 15.64 -5.74
CA TRP A 352 10.40 14.71 -6.35
C TRP A 352 9.82 13.80 -7.44
N GLY A 353 8.53 13.91 -7.76
CA GLY A 353 7.92 13.00 -8.73
C GLY A 353 7.19 13.63 -9.92
N GLU A 354 6.38 14.67 -9.70
CA GLU A 354 5.22 14.86 -10.59
C GLU A 354 4.74 16.30 -10.77
N GLY A 355 5.36 17.25 -10.10
CA GLY A 355 5.13 18.66 -10.33
C GLY A 355 6.34 19.29 -10.98
N GLY A 356 6.15 20.01 -12.09
CA GLY A 356 7.21 20.81 -12.69
C GLY A 356 7.71 21.91 -11.73
N GLU A 357 8.43 22.88 -12.27
CA GLU A 357 9.02 23.99 -11.51
C GLU A 357 8.06 24.63 -10.49
N GLU A 358 6.77 24.79 -10.83
CA GLU A 358 5.74 25.35 -9.93
C GLU A 358 5.55 24.58 -8.62
N THR A 359 5.64 23.26 -8.65
CA THR A 359 5.46 22.44 -7.44
C THR A 359 6.72 22.45 -6.58
N LEU A 360 7.89 22.54 -7.20
CA LEU A 360 9.15 22.78 -6.49
C LEU A 360 9.13 24.15 -5.80
N ILE A 361 8.61 25.18 -6.48
CA ILE A 361 8.40 26.53 -5.93
C ILE A 361 7.46 26.50 -4.73
N GLU A 362 6.27 25.91 -4.88
CA GLU A 362 5.28 25.84 -3.80
C GLU A 362 5.83 25.03 -2.61
N THR A 363 6.51 23.92 -2.87
CA THR A 363 7.11 23.08 -1.82
C THR A 363 8.21 23.83 -1.07
N TYR A 364 9.13 24.49 -1.78
CA TYR A 364 10.20 25.25 -1.15
C TYR A 364 9.67 26.47 -0.38
N ALA A 365 8.57 27.08 -0.84
CA ALA A 365 7.90 28.17 -0.11
C ALA A 365 7.44 27.71 1.28
N TRP A 366 6.90 26.50 1.38
CA TRP A 366 6.51 25.96 2.67
C TRP A 366 7.69 25.54 3.55
N PHE A 367 8.83 25.11 2.98
CA PHE A 367 10.05 24.92 3.77
C PHE A 367 10.54 26.25 4.37
N LEU A 368 10.45 27.36 3.63
CA LEU A 368 10.73 28.70 4.16
C LEU A 368 9.76 29.09 5.30
N VAL A 369 8.48 28.75 5.15
CA VAL A 369 7.49 28.98 6.22
C VAL A 369 7.81 28.13 7.46
N ALA A 370 8.10 26.85 7.30
CA ALA A 370 8.42 25.95 8.40
C ALA A 370 9.76 26.30 9.09
N SER A 371 10.75 26.78 8.34
CA SER A 371 12.04 27.19 8.90
C SER A 371 11.92 28.44 9.78
N TYR A 372 11.01 29.36 9.45
CA TYR A 372 10.67 30.50 10.30
C TYR A 372 10.17 30.05 11.69
N TYR A 373 9.43 28.95 11.75
CA TYR A 373 9.00 28.31 13.01
C TYR A 373 10.04 27.34 13.59
N LYS A 374 11.31 27.46 13.18
CA LYS A 374 12.46 26.68 13.69
C LYS A 374 12.34 25.16 13.51
N HIS A 375 11.62 24.69 12.49
CA HIS A 375 11.61 23.26 12.18
C HIS A 375 12.97 22.81 11.65
N GLU A 376 13.64 21.89 12.35
CA GLU A 376 15.04 21.52 12.13
C GLU A 376 15.33 21.05 10.70
N LEU A 377 14.51 20.14 10.16
CA LEU A 377 14.67 19.68 8.77
C LEU A 377 14.47 20.83 7.75
N ALA A 378 13.54 21.74 8.04
CA ALA A 378 13.24 22.84 7.13
C ALA A 378 14.39 23.86 7.13
N LEU A 379 14.98 24.12 8.30
CA LEU A 379 16.21 24.90 8.43
C LEU A 379 17.36 24.28 7.64
N ASN A 380 17.57 22.97 7.74
CA ASN A 380 18.61 22.28 6.98
C ASN A 380 18.40 22.39 5.46
N ILE A 381 17.14 22.32 5.00
CA ILE A 381 16.82 22.48 3.58
C ILE A 381 17.02 23.94 3.12
N VAL A 382 16.56 24.90 3.90
CA VAL A 382 16.57 26.34 3.58
C VAL A 382 17.96 26.96 3.69
N ASN A 383 18.82 26.44 4.57
CA ASN A 383 20.19 26.94 4.74
C ASN A 383 21.13 26.47 3.62
N ASN A 384 20.74 25.43 2.87
CA ASN A 384 21.53 24.95 1.73
C ASN A 384 20.66 24.53 0.52
N PRO A 385 19.90 25.46 -0.09
CA PRO A 385 18.95 25.13 -1.15
C PRO A 385 19.58 24.47 -2.37
N PHE A 386 20.78 24.93 -2.74
CA PHE A 386 21.44 24.51 -3.98
C PHE A 386 22.05 23.11 -3.85
N ALA A 387 22.58 22.75 -2.67
CA ALA A 387 22.99 21.37 -2.41
C ALA A 387 21.80 20.41 -2.39
N ASN A 388 20.59 20.92 -2.12
CA ASN A 388 19.35 20.16 -2.16
C ASN A 388 18.64 20.17 -3.53
N GLY A 389 19.30 20.70 -4.57
CA GLY A 389 18.82 20.64 -5.96
C GLY A 389 17.78 21.70 -6.35
N TYR A 390 17.53 22.72 -5.53
CA TYR A 390 16.64 23.83 -5.87
C TYR A 390 17.39 24.89 -6.69
N SER A 391 16.85 25.27 -7.85
CA SER A 391 17.42 26.35 -8.68
C SER A 391 17.14 27.73 -8.06
N GLU A 392 17.94 28.74 -8.42
CA GLU A 392 17.73 30.13 -7.95
C GLU A 392 16.33 30.65 -8.30
N ASN A 393 15.81 30.29 -9.48
CA ASN A 393 14.46 30.67 -9.92
C ASN A 393 13.38 30.09 -8.99
N VAL A 394 13.54 28.81 -8.61
CA VAL A 394 12.63 28.14 -7.68
C VAL A 394 12.66 28.81 -6.31
N VAL A 395 13.86 29.06 -5.77
CA VAL A 395 14.05 29.70 -4.46
C VAL A 395 13.46 31.11 -4.44
N SER A 396 13.69 31.90 -5.48
CA SER A 396 13.22 33.29 -5.59
C SER A 396 11.69 33.36 -5.62
N LYS A 397 11.05 32.57 -6.50
CA LYS A 397 9.58 32.52 -6.59
C LYS A 397 8.95 31.94 -5.32
N ALA A 398 9.62 30.99 -4.68
CA ALA A 398 9.16 30.40 -3.42
C ALA A 398 9.16 31.41 -2.27
N LYS A 399 10.16 32.30 -2.18
CA LYS A 399 10.18 33.39 -1.19
C LYS A 399 8.96 34.30 -1.34
N ILE A 400 8.61 34.68 -2.56
CA ILE A 400 7.43 35.51 -2.85
C ILE A 400 6.14 34.83 -2.33
N ILE A 401 6.02 33.51 -2.49
CA ILE A 401 4.88 32.75 -1.99
C ILE A 401 4.91 32.67 -0.46
N ALA A 402 6.07 32.38 0.14
CA ALA A 402 6.23 32.31 1.60
C ALA A 402 5.86 33.64 2.27
N ASP A 403 6.29 34.76 1.71
CA ASP A 403 5.96 36.11 2.20
C ASP A 403 4.45 36.37 2.18
N LYS A 404 3.75 35.95 1.12
CA LYS A 404 2.28 36.02 1.06
C LYS A 404 1.62 35.17 2.15
N ILE A 405 2.15 33.97 2.41
CA ILE A 405 1.66 33.09 3.47
C ILE A 405 1.85 33.75 4.84
N PHE A 406 3.04 34.31 5.13
CA PHE A 406 3.29 35.01 6.38
C PHE A 406 2.35 36.20 6.59
N ILE A 407 2.16 37.04 5.58
CA ILE A 407 1.25 38.18 5.64
C ILE A 407 -0.18 37.72 5.94
N SER A 408 -0.64 36.66 5.26
CA SER A 408 -1.99 36.11 5.52
C SER A 408 -2.15 35.54 6.93
N GLY A 409 -1.13 34.88 7.47
CA GLY A 409 -1.14 34.34 8.84
C GLY A 409 -1.12 35.44 9.91
N ILE A 410 -0.39 36.53 9.67
CA ILE A 410 -0.39 37.71 10.55
C ILE A 410 -1.77 38.37 10.56
N LEU A 411 -2.38 38.55 9.39
CA LEU A 411 -3.73 39.14 9.28
C LEU A 411 -4.79 38.29 10.00
N ILE A 412 -4.74 36.96 9.88
CA ILE A 412 -5.64 36.05 10.59
C ILE A 412 -5.44 36.15 12.10
N ASN A 413 -4.20 36.19 12.59
CA ASN A 413 -3.91 36.34 14.02
C ASN A 413 -4.37 37.70 14.58
N ILE A 414 -4.20 38.79 13.82
CA ILE A 414 -4.71 40.11 14.19
C ILE A 414 -6.23 40.10 14.25
N PHE A 415 -6.88 39.53 13.23
CA PHE A 415 -8.33 39.44 13.14
C PHE A 415 -8.93 38.60 14.29
N MET A 416 -8.32 37.45 14.62
CA MET A 416 -8.75 36.64 15.76
C MET A 416 -8.55 37.34 17.10
N ARG A 417 -7.46 38.11 17.29
CA ARG A 417 -7.26 38.91 18.50
C ARG A 417 -8.29 40.03 18.64
N LEU A 418 -8.67 40.67 17.54
CA LEU A 418 -9.72 41.70 17.54
C LEU A 418 -11.09 41.10 17.90
N ILE A 419 -11.45 39.95 17.33
CA ILE A 419 -12.68 39.23 17.69
C ILE A 419 -12.67 38.83 19.18
N MET A 420 -11.54 38.34 19.70
CA MET A 420 -11.43 37.97 21.11
C MET A 420 -11.56 39.20 22.04
N LEU A 421 -11.02 40.34 21.65
CA LEU A 421 -11.15 41.60 22.39
C LEU A 421 -12.59 42.12 22.38
N ASP A 422 -13.32 41.95 21.28
CA ASP A 422 -14.74 42.33 21.20
C ASP A 422 -15.63 41.38 22.02
N ILE A 423 -15.34 40.07 22.03
CA ILE A 423 -16.04 39.11 22.90
C ILE A 423 -15.79 39.43 24.38
N LEU A 424 -14.56 39.79 24.75
CA LEU A 424 -14.21 40.19 26.12
C LEU A 424 -14.76 41.57 26.53
N ARG A 425 -15.23 42.40 25.59
CA ARG A 425 -15.95 43.65 25.88
C ARG A 425 -17.46 43.48 26.01
N LEU A 426 -18.00 42.35 25.55
CA LEU A 426 -19.41 41.99 25.62
C LEU A 426 -19.75 41.12 26.85
N HIS A 427 -18.76 40.86 27.70
CA HIS A 427 -18.88 40.32 29.05
C HIS A 427 -18.29 41.33 30.03
#